data_AF-A0A928UHK6-F1
#
_entry.id   AF-A0A928UHK6-F1
#
_cell.length_a   1.000
_cell.length_b   1.000
_cell.length_c   1.000
_cell.angle_alpha   90.00
_cell.angle_beta   90.00
_cell.angle_gamma   90.00
#
_symmetry.space_group_name_H-M   'P 1'
#
loop_
_entity.id
_entity.type
_entity.pdbx_description
1 polymer ?
#
loop_
_entity_poly.entity_id
_entity_poly.type
_entity_poly.pdbx_seq_one_letter_code
_entity_poly.pdbx_strand_id
1 'polypeptide(L)'
;MKLPSILSCTSYITLSLKQGVYLKLSLNTWVFENSDAFALELREFLQHWESGASLDALIKKKSSYLKSSFFELLHFGLQGRSVYAPLKALEKELFEEAWRQAHRQLSKLPYIMLVPLLFFQLPAFLLLLFGPLLQNFLNQLS
;
A
#
# COMPACT_ATOMS: atom_id res chain seq x y z
N MET A 1 0.06 -11.05 -2.13
CA MET A 1 0.37 -9.61 -1.96
C MET A 1 -0.96 -8.87 -1.90
N LYS A 2 -1.29 -8.22 -0.77
CA LYS A 2 -2.57 -7.51 -0.63
C LYS A 2 -2.46 -6.16 -1.35
N LEU A 3 -3.31 -5.92 -2.36
CA LEU A 3 -3.37 -4.62 -3.03
C LEU A 3 -3.72 -3.54 -2.01
N PRO A 4 -3.19 -2.31 -2.15
CA PRO A 4 -3.66 -1.18 -1.36
C PRO A 4 -5.19 -1.04 -1.51
N SER A 5 -5.90 -0.87 -0.39
CA SER A 5 -7.36 -0.89 -0.38
C SER A 5 -7.98 0.18 -1.28
N ILE A 6 -7.36 1.35 -1.37
CA ILE A 6 -7.78 2.43 -2.28
C ILE A 6 -7.71 2.01 -3.76
N LEU A 7 -6.68 1.25 -4.15
CA LEU A 7 -6.54 0.74 -5.51
C LEU A 7 -7.61 -0.33 -5.79
N SER A 8 -7.82 -1.25 -4.84
CA SER A 8 -8.89 -2.25 -4.92
C SER A 8 -10.27 -1.61 -5.11
N CYS A 9 -10.59 -0.58 -4.30
CA CYS A 9 -11.83 0.18 -4.39
C CYS A 9 -11.95 0.90 -5.74
N THR A 10 -10.90 1.60 -6.18
CA THR A 10 -10.90 2.34 -7.45
C THR A 10 -11.10 1.40 -8.64
N SER A 11 -10.43 0.25 -8.67
CA SER A 11 -10.59 -0.78 -9.70
C SER A 11 -12.00 -1.35 -9.71
N TYR A 12 -12.56 -1.67 -8.54
CA TYR A 12 -13.94 -2.16 -8.42
C TYR A 12 -14.94 -1.15 -8.99
N ILE A 13 -14.87 0.10 -8.54
CA ILE A 13 -15.77 1.18 -9.00
C ILE A 13 -15.63 1.37 -10.51
N THR A 14 -14.40 1.41 -11.03
CA THR A 14 -14.14 1.61 -12.46
C THR A 14 -14.73 0.47 -13.29
N LEU A 15 -14.60 -0.78 -12.83
CA LEU A 15 -15.22 -1.93 -13.49
C LEU A 15 -16.76 -1.83 -13.47
N SER A 16 -17.35 -1.49 -12.33
CA SER A 16 -18.80 -1.34 -12.17
C SER A 16 -19.36 -0.22 -13.05
N LEU A 17 -18.69 0.94 -13.10
CA LEU A 17 -19.05 2.04 -13.98
C LEU A 17 -18.97 1.65 -15.46
N LYS A 18 -17.96 0.87 -15.86
CA LYS A 18 -17.84 0.34 -17.24
C LYS A 18 -19.03 -0.56 -17.61
N GLN A 19 -19.59 -1.26 -16.63
CA GLN A 19 -20.77 -2.14 -16.78
C GLN A 19 -22.10 -1.36 -16.70
N GLY A 20 -22.07 -0.04 -16.51
CA GLY A 20 -23.27 0.79 -16.38
C GLY A 20 -23.88 0.83 -14.97
N VAL A 21 -23.17 0.31 -13.96
CA VAL A 21 -23.61 0.36 -12.57
C VAL A 21 -23.37 1.75 -11.99
N TYR A 22 -24.33 2.28 -11.24
CA TYR A 22 -24.22 3.59 -10.60
C TYR A 22 -23.10 3.64 -9.55
N LEU A 23 -22.44 4.80 -9.44
CA LEU A 23 -21.33 5.03 -8.52
C LEU A 23 -21.74 4.78 -7.05
N LYS A 24 -22.85 5.36 -6.60
CA LYS A 24 -23.31 5.24 -5.21
C LYS A 24 -23.56 3.79 -4.81
N LEU A 25 -24.18 3.01 -5.70
CA LEU A 25 -24.40 1.58 -5.47
C LEU A 25 -23.06 0.84 -5.34
N SER A 26 -22.15 1.07 -6.29
CA SER A 26 -20.81 0.45 -6.29
C SER A 26 -20.02 0.76 -5.02
N LEU A 27 -20.08 2.01 -4.56
CA LEU A 27 -19.42 2.44 -3.32
C LEU A 27 -20.01 1.71 -2.10
N ASN A 28 -21.33 1.69 -1.97
CA ASN A 28 -22.00 1.04 -0.85
C ASN A 28 -21.73 -0.47 -0.82
N THR A 29 -21.76 -1.15 -1.97
CA THR A 29 -21.44 -2.58 -2.06
C THR A 29 -20.00 -2.84 -1.64
N TRP A 30 -19.03 -2.11 -2.19
CA TRP A 30 -17.62 -2.30 -1.84
C TRP A 30 -17.36 -2.04 -0.35
N VAL A 31 -17.95 -0.98 0.19
CA VAL A 31 -17.82 -0.61 1.61
C VAL A 31 -18.48 -1.63 2.53
N PHE A 32 -19.57 -2.27 2.11
CA PHE A 32 -20.21 -3.34 2.88
C PHE A 32 -19.34 -4.60 2.95
N GLU A 33 -18.70 -4.95 1.83
CA GLU A 33 -17.83 -6.14 1.71
C GLU A 33 -16.45 -5.97 2.38
N ASN A 34 -16.03 -4.73 2.66
CA ASN A 34 -14.71 -4.42 3.21
C ASN A 34 -14.82 -3.70 4.57
N SER A 35 -13.93 -4.05 5.49
CA SER A 35 -13.92 -3.55 6.88
C SER A 35 -12.57 -2.97 7.31
N ASP A 36 -11.69 -2.69 6.35
CA ASP A 36 -10.37 -2.14 6.64
C ASP A 36 -10.42 -0.62 6.91
N ALA A 37 -9.29 -0.05 7.36
CA ALA A 37 -9.22 1.37 7.71
C ALA A 37 -9.66 2.30 6.57
N PHE A 38 -9.38 1.95 5.31
CA PHE A 38 -9.85 2.73 4.18
C PHE A 38 -11.36 2.64 3.98
N ALA A 39 -11.97 1.46 4.15
CA ALA A 39 -13.42 1.31 4.10
C ALA A 39 -14.13 2.14 5.19
N LEU A 40 -13.56 2.21 6.41
CA LEU A 40 -14.07 3.08 7.48
C LEU A 40 -14.03 4.56 7.07
N GLU A 41 -12.90 5.03 6.54
CA GLU A 41 -12.78 6.40 6.05
C GLU A 41 -13.76 6.70 4.91
N LEU A 42 -14.04 5.73 4.05
CA LEU A 42 -15.00 5.88 2.96
C LEU A 42 -16.45 5.91 3.47
N ARG A 43 -16.78 5.15 4.54
CA ARG A 43 -18.07 5.26 5.24
C ARG A 43 -18.27 6.65 5.82
N GLU A 44 -17.27 7.16 6.53
CA GLU A 44 -17.31 8.52 7.09
C GLU A 44 -17.54 9.55 5.99
N PHE A 45 -16.79 9.44 4.88
CA PHE A 45 -16.99 10.32 3.73
C PHE A 45 -18.41 10.27 3.16
N LEU A 46 -18.97 9.06 2.96
CA LEU A 46 -20.33 8.89 2.45
C LEU A 46 -21.38 9.48 3.41
N GLN A 47 -21.23 9.25 4.71
CA GLN A 47 -22.12 9.81 5.73
C GLN A 47 -22.07 11.34 5.76
N HIS A 48 -20.88 11.93 5.64
CA HIS A 48 -20.70 13.37 5.52
C HIS A 48 -21.31 13.94 4.24
N TRP A 49 -21.17 13.22 3.12
CA TRP A 49 -21.79 13.62 1.86
C TRP A 49 -23.32 13.58 1.93
N GLU A 50 -23.90 12.53 2.52
CA GLU A 50 -25.35 12.37 2.67
C GLU A 50 -25.97 13.40 3.61
N SER A 51 -25.24 13.83 4.64
CA SER A 51 -25.68 14.89 5.57
C SER A 51 -25.56 16.31 4.98
N GLY A 52 -25.01 16.47 3.77
CA GLY A 52 -24.79 17.77 3.15
C GLY A 52 -23.70 18.61 3.84
N ALA A 53 -22.88 18.00 4.70
CA ALA A 53 -21.78 18.67 5.38
C ALA A 53 -20.67 19.06 4.40
N SER A 54 -19.87 20.06 4.76
CA SER A 54 -18.72 20.46 3.93
C SER A 54 -17.65 19.36 3.93
N LEU A 55 -17.28 18.90 2.72
CA LEU A 55 -16.28 17.85 2.53
C LEU A 55 -14.85 18.40 2.44
N ASP A 56 -14.68 19.71 2.31
CA ASP A 56 -13.38 20.36 2.09
C ASP A 56 -12.37 20.04 3.20
N ALA A 57 -12.82 20.02 4.46
CA ALA A 57 -11.96 19.70 5.60
C ALA A 57 -11.54 18.21 5.57
N LEU A 58 -12.43 17.32 5.13
CA LEU A 58 -12.18 15.88 5.04
C LEU A 58 -11.20 15.55 3.90
N ILE A 59 -11.36 16.21 2.76
CA ILE A 59 -10.50 16.05 1.57
C ILE A 59 -9.11 16.63 1.86
N LYS A 60 -9.02 17.87 2.38
CA LYS A 60 -7.74 18.53 2.69
C LYS A 60 -6.93 17.86 3.80
N LYS A 61 -7.59 17.15 4.73
CA LYS A 61 -6.93 16.44 5.84
C LYS A 61 -6.23 15.14 5.38
N LYS A 62 -6.41 14.69 4.13
CA LYS A 62 -5.84 13.41 3.67
C LYS A 62 -4.35 13.55 3.34
N SER A 63 -3.57 12.55 3.77
CA SER A 63 -2.11 12.57 3.76
C SER A 63 -1.44 12.36 2.39
N SER A 64 -2.18 11.91 1.37
CA SER A 64 -1.64 11.61 0.05
C SER A 64 -2.46 12.28 -1.03
N TYR A 65 -1.77 12.92 -1.99
CA TYR A 65 -2.38 13.58 -3.15
C TYR A 65 -3.37 12.66 -3.89
N LEU A 66 -2.97 11.41 -4.17
CA LEU A 66 -3.81 10.43 -4.86
C LEU A 66 -5.11 10.12 -4.10
N LYS A 67 -5.04 10.14 -2.76
CA LYS A 67 -6.20 9.92 -1.90
C LYS A 67 -7.13 11.14 -1.91
N SER A 68 -6.59 12.36 -1.91
CA SER A 68 -7.38 13.58 -2.09
C SER A 68 -8.11 13.56 -3.44
N SER A 69 -7.37 13.30 -4.53
CA SER A 69 -7.94 13.21 -5.88
C SER A 69 -9.03 12.15 -5.98
N PHE A 70 -8.86 11.00 -5.32
CA PHE A 70 -9.90 9.97 -5.24
C PHE A 70 -11.19 10.52 -4.64
N PHE A 71 -11.14 11.14 -3.45
CA PHE A 71 -12.33 11.67 -2.78
C PHE A 71 -12.98 12.84 -3.54
N GLU A 72 -12.18 13.69 -4.21
CA GLU A 72 -12.71 14.74 -5.09
C GLU A 72 -13.47 14.15 -6.29
N LEU A 73 -12.92 13.13 -6.93
CA LEU A 73 -13.61 12.44 -8.02
C LEU A 73 -14.89 11.75 -7.54
N LEU A 74 -14.88 11.13 -6.35
CA LEU A 74 -16.10 10.60 -5.77
C LEU A 74 -17.14 11.69 -5.53
N HIS A 75 -16.74 12.84 -4.99
CA HIS A 75 -17.63 13.96 -4.76
C HIS A 75 -18.30 14.43 -6.07
N PHE A 76 -17.52 14.65 -7.13
CA PHE A 76 -18.05 15.02 -8.43
C PHE A 76 -18.95 13.95 -9.04
N GLY A 77 -18.58 12.67 -8.90
CA GLY A 77 -19.36 11.55 -9.42
C GLY A 77 -20.69 11.40 -8.71
N LEU A 78 -20.72 11.61 -7.38
CA LEU A 78 -21.95 11.58 -6.59
C LEU A 78 -22.87 12.78 -6.89
N GLN A 79 -22.32 13.89 -7.41
CA GLN A 79 -23.09 15.01 -7.96
C GLN A 79 -23.60 14.75 -9.40
N GLY A 80 -23.39 13.56 -9.96
CA GLY A 80 -23.85 13.18 -11.30
C GLY A 80 -22.90 13.56 -12.43
N ARG A 81 -21.67 14.01 -12.15
CA ARG A 81 -20.66 14.26 -13.19
C ARG A 81 -20.06 12.94 -13.67
N SER A 82 -19.68 12.89 -14.95
CA SER A 82 -18.95 11.74 -15.48
C SER A 82 -17.54 11.67 -14.89
N VAL A 83 -17.23 10.58 -14.18
CA VAL A 83 -15.95 10.38 -13.50
C VAL A 83 -15.21 9.12 -13.94
N TYR A 84 -15.74 8.38 -14.91
CA TYR A 84 -15.12 7.13 -15.38
C TYR A 84 -13.69 7.34 -15.91
N ALA A 85 -13.51 8.25 -16.86
CA ALA A 85 -12.21 8.54 -17.45
C ALA A 85 -11.17 9.03 -16.41
N PRO A 86 -11.47 10.01 -15.54
CA PRO A 86 -10.52 10.43 -14.52
C PRO A 86 -10.28 9.37 -13.43
N LEU A 87 -11.28 8.56 -13.05
CA LEU A 87 -11.05 7.41 -12.16
C LEU A 87 -10.13 6.38 -12.80
N LYS A 88 -10.26 6.13 -14.11
CA LYS A 88 -9.38 5.21 -14.83
C LYS A 88 -7.94 5.72 -14.89
N ALA A 89 -7.74 7.02 -15.05
CA ALA A 89 -6.42 7.63 -14.98
C ALA A 89 -5.82 7.50 -13.57
N LEU A 90 -6.62 7.81 -12.53
CA LEU A 90 -6.20 7.70 -11.14
C LEU A 90 -5.87 6.24 -10.74
N GLU A 91 -6.63 5.26 -11.25
CA GLU A 91 -6.35 3.83 -11.05
C GLU A 91 -4.94 3.48 -11.53
N LYS A 92 -4.52 4.00 -12.69
CA LYS A 92 -3.18 3.78 -13.23
C LYS A 92 -2.11 4.39 -12.32
N GLU A 93 -2.31 5.63 -11.86
CA GLU A 93 -1.37 6.29 -10.94
C GLU A 93 -1.26 5.56 -9.60
N LEU A 94 -2.38 5.08 -9.04
CA LEU A 94 -2.41 4.28 -7.82
C LEU A 94 -1.68 2.94 -8.00
N PHE A 95 -1.82 2.30 -9.17
CA PHE A 95 -1.09 1.08 -9.50
C PHE A 95 0.41 1.33 -9.59
N GLU A 96 0.84 2.39 -10.28
CA GLU A 96 2.26 2.77 -10.39
C GLU A 96 2.87 3.09 -9.02
N GLU A 97 2.14 3.79 -8.14
CA GLU A 97 2.58 4.05 -6.77
C GLU A 97 2.70 2.76 -5.95
N ALA A 98 1.70 1.88 -6.02
CA ALA A 98 1.75 0.58 -5.36
C ALA A 98 2.94 -0.27 -5.84
N TRP A 99 3.20 -0.26 -7.15
CA TRP A 99 4.34 -0.95 -7.76
C TRP A 99 5.67 -0.39 -7.26
N ARG A 100 5.83 0.95 -7.24
CA ARG A 100 7.03 1.62 -6.70
C ARG A 100 7.27 1.28 -5.24
N GLN A 101 6.22 1.26 -4.42
CA GLN A 101 6.32 0.90 -3.01
C GLN A 101 6.77 -0.55 -2.83
N ALA A 102 6.20 -1.49 -3.59
CA ALA A 102 6.61 -2.88 -3.59
C ALA A 102 8.09 -3.04 -3.99
N HIS A 103 8.51 -2.35 -5.05
CA HIS A 103 9.89 -2.43 -5.53
C HIS A 103 10.89 -1.85 -4.52
N ARG A 104 10.54 -0.76 -3.82
CA ARG A 104 11.36 -0.20 -2.72
C ARG A 104 11.48 -1.13 -1.51
N GLN A 105 10.48 -1.97 -1.25
CA GLN A 105 10.58 -2.98 -0.18
C GLN A 105 11.44 -4.15 -0.63
N LEU A 106 11.26 -4.61 -1.88
CA LEU A 106 12.08 -5.66 -2.48
C LEU A 106 13.57 -5.28 -2.54
N SER A 107 13.90 -4.03 -2.86
CA SER A 107 15.31 -3.58 -2.94
C SER A 107 16.03 -3.58 -1.59
N LYS A 108 15.31 -3.60 -0.47
CA LYS A 108 15.88 -3.70 0.88
C LYS A 108 16.15 -5.15 1.31
N LEU A 109 15.48 -6.11 0.66
CA LEU A 109 15.54 -7.53 1.03
C LEU A 109 16.96 -8.12 0.95
N PRO A 110 17.80 -7.81 -0.07
CA PRO A 110 19.17 -8.30 -0.12
C PRO A 110 20.01 -7.88 1.10
N TYR A 111 19.85 -6.65 1.57
CA TYR A 111 20.58 -6.16 2.75
C TYR A 111 20.16 -6.88 4.03
N ILE A 112 18.86 -7.17 4.17
CA ILE A 112 18.36 -7.96 5.30
C ILE A 112 18.93 -9.38 5.27
N MET A 113 19.07 -9.97 4.08
CA MET A 113 19.66 -11.30 3.91
C MET A 113 21.18 -11.34 4.13
N LEU A 114 21.90 -10.23 3.94
CA LEU A 114 23.34 -10.16 4.20
C LEU A 114 23.68 -10.27 5.69
N VAL A 115 22.82 -9.77 6.58
CA VAL A 115 23.05 -9.82 8.04
C VAL A 115 23.24 -11.25 8.56
N PRO A 116 22.30 -12.20 8.34
CA PRO A 116 22.50 -13.58 8.77
C PRO A 116 23.68 -14.24 8.05
N LEU A 117 23.88 -13.94 6.76
CA LEU A 117 25.02 -14.48 6.01
C LEU A 117 26.35 -14.11 6.67
N LEU A 118 26.54 -12.83 7.02
CA LEU A 118 27.73 -12.35 7.71
C LEU A 118 27.87 -12.96 9.10
N PHE A 119 26.76 -13.16 9.82
CA PHE A 119 26.77 -13.79 11.14
C PHE A 119 27.27 -15.24 11.11
N PHE A 120 26.98 -16.00 10.04
CA PHE A 120 27.50 -17.36 9.87
C PHE A 120 28.91 -17.38 9.26
N GLN A 121 29.18 -16.48 8.32
CA GLN A 121 30.46 -16.42 7.62
C GLN A 121 31.60 -15.97 8.53
N LEU A 122 31.37 -14.95 9.37
CA LEU A 122 32.43 -14.35 10.19
C LEU A 122 33.03 -15.32 11.23
N PRO A 123 32.25 -16.10 12.00
CA PRO A 123 32.80 -17.12 12.90
C PRO A 123 33.57 -18.22 12.18
N ALA A 124 33.08 -18.67 11.01
CA ALA A 124 33.77 -19.67 10.21
C ALA A 124 35.13 -19.15 9.73
N PHE A 125 35.21 -17.89 9.27
CA PHE A 125 36.47 -17.25 8.93
C PHE A 125 37.41 -17.08 10.13
N LEU A 126 36.88 -16.70 11.30
CA LEU A 126 37.68 -16.61 12.53
C LEU A 126 38.26 -17.97 12.93
N LEU A 127 37.46 -19.04 12.86
CA LEU A 127 37.94 -20.40 13.13
C LEU A 127 39.01 -20.85 12.13
N LEU A 128 38.86 -20.48 10.85
CA LEU A 128 39.83 -20.84 9.82
C LEU A 128 41.17 -20.09 10.02
N LEU A 129 41.09 -18.80 10.38
CA LEU A 129 42.28 -17.96 10.60
C LEU A 129 42.98 -18.26 11.92
N PHE A 130 42.23 -18.36 13.01
CA PHE A 130 42.77 -18.50 14.38
C PHE A 130 42.81 -19.95 14.88
N GLY A 131 42.09 -20.88 14.25
CA GLY A 131 42.09 -22.29 14.63
C GLY A 131 43.48 -22.92 14.68
N PRO A 132 44.32 -22.77 13.63
CA PRO A 132 45.69 -23.27 13.65
C PRO A 132 46.56 -22.62 14.74
N LEU A 133 46.38 -21.31 14.97
CA LEU A 133 47.10 -20.58 16.00
C LEU A 133 46.73 -21.09 17.39
N LEU A 134 45.43 -21.28 17.66
CA LEU A 134 44.94 -21.83 18.92
C LEU A 134 45.43 -23.27 19.15
N GLN A 135 45.43 -24.12 18.12
CA GLN A 135 45.99 -25.47 18.21
C GLN A 135 47.49 -25.46 18.55
N ASN A 136 48.27 -24.61 17.89
CA ASN A 136 49.70 -24.50 18.15
C ASN A 136 49.99 -24.00 19.57
N PHE A 137 49.22 -23.01 20.07
CA PHE A 137 49.35 -22.54 21.44
C PHE A 137 48.99 -23.62 22.46
N LEU A 138 47.90 -24.37 22.25
CA LEU A 138 47.49 -25.45 23.14
C LEU A 138 48.53 -26.58 23.18
N ASN A 139 49.10 -26.95 22.04
CA ASN A 139 50.14 -27.98 21.95
C ASN A 139 51.46 -27.56 22.63
N GLN A 140 51.72 -26.26 22.82
CA GLN A 140 52.90 -25.77 23.54
C GLN A 140 52.68 -25.67 25.06
N LEU A 141 51.43 -25.69 25.51
CA LEU A 141 51.03 -25.61 26.93
C LEU A 141 50.81 -26.99 27.58
N SER A 142 50.69 -28.05 26.77
CA SER A 142 50.65 -29.46 27.20
C SER A 142 52.04 -30.09 27.21
#